data_AF-A0A9D7EUK3-F1
#
_entry.id   AF-A0A9D7EUK3-F1
#
_cell.length_a   1.000
_cell.length_b   1.000
_cell.length_c   1.000
_cell.angle_alpha   90.00
_cell.angle_beta   90.00
_cell.angle_gamma   90.00
#
_symmetry.space_group_name_H-M   'P 1'
#
loop_
_entity.id
_entity.type
_entity.pdbx_description
1 polymer ?
#
loop_
_entity_poly.entity_id
_entity_poly.type
_entity_poly.pdbx_seq_one_letter_code
_entity_poly.pdbx_strand_id
1 'polypeptide(L)'
;MTRFSIFILTISFISCKGHTQKTSSNEVVKDPTTVIQENEKKSSEKQVDDLGDLITTVSFKVKTKNKKDFEDGFIPWASIESPEEDIPNLYQKNEIVIKDTIVYVIIDYPLTNEYRFVLTSQKGFTREQLLREISINYYKIYEEEEKTATIKTIPIDKRTIMYNRNTTNGKYGIWGHDIADLLLSEILVYKTRDGQIILSLSIES
;
A
#
# COMPACT_ATOMS: atom_id res chain seq x y z
N MET A 1 -20.60 53.89 76.11
CA MET A 1 -20.28 54.83 75.02
C MET A 1 -19.94 54.03 73.79
N THR A 2 -20.84 54.09 72.81
CA THR A 2 -20.83 53.36 71.55
C THR A 2 -19.74 53.92 70.63
N ARG A 3 -18.87 53.06 70.09
CA ARG A 3 -18.13 53.35 68.85
C ARG A 3 -18.10 52.10 67.98
N PHE A 4 -18.93 52.14 66.94
CA PHE A 4 -18.87 51.27 65.78
C PHE A 4 -17.58 51.58 64.99
N SER A 5 -16.90 50.55 64.50
CA SER A 5 -15.95 50.68 63.40
C SER A 5 -16.15 49.50 62.45
N ILE A 6 -16.59 49.85 61.25
CA ILE A 6 -17.02 48.99 60.17
C ILE A 6 -15.79 48.47 59.44
N PHE A 7 -15.70 47.15 59.28
CA PHE A 7 -14.76 46.47 58.39
C PHE A 7 -15.20 46.69 56.93
N ILE A 8 -14.33 47.28 56.11
CA ILE A 8 -14.47 47.28 54.64
C ILE A 8 -13.40 46.33 54.10
N LEU A 9 -13.84 45.15 53.69
CA LEU A 9 -13.03 44.16 52.98
C LEU A 9 -13.10 44.48 51.48
N THR A 10 -12.03 45.01 50.90
CA THR A 10 -11.94 45.27 49.46
C THR A 10 -11.66 43.96 48.71
N ILE A 11 -12.67 43.45 48.02
CA ILE A 11 -12.55 42.30 47.11
C ILE A 11 -11.92 42.81 45.80
N SER A 12 -10.67 42.42 45.54
CA SER A 12 -10.02 42.64 44.25
C SER A 12 -10.44 41.54 43.29
N PHE A 13 -11.28 41.86 42.31
CA PHE A 13 -11.60 40.97 41.19
C PHE A 13 -10.40 40.91 40.24
N ILE A 14 -9.60 39.84 40.35
CA ILE A 14 -8.64 39.47 39.31
C ILE A 14 -9.45 38.97 38.11
N SER A 15 -9.55 39.84 37.10
CA SER A 15 -10.06 39.50 35.78
C SER A 15 -9.12 38.50 35.12
N CYS A 16 -9.45 37.21 35.20
CA CYS A 16 -8.86 36.20 34.33
C CYS A 16 -9.34 36.45 32.90
N LYS A 17 -8.51 37.15 32.11
CA LYS A 17 -8.59 37.09 30.65
C LYS A 17 -8.37 35.63 30.24
N GLY A 18 -9.47 34.94 29.96
CA GLY A 18 -9.47 33.66 29.26
C GLY A 18 -8.75 33.83 27.94
N HIS A 19 -7.50 33.38 27.87
CA HIS A 19 -6.83 33.15 26.61
C HIS A 19 -7.40 31.87 26.03
N THR A 20 -8.58 31.99 25.41
CA THR A 20 -9.09 30.96 24.51
C THR A 20 -8.13 30.92 23.33
N GLN A 21 -7.13 30.05 23.39
CA GLN A 21 -6.41 29.60 22.21
C GLN A 21 -7.46 29.00 21.27
N LYS A 22 -7.95 29.81 20.35
CA LYS A 22 -8.52 29.32 19.09
C LYS A 22 -7.37 28.63 18.38
N THR A 23 -7.26 27.32 18.55
CA THR A 23 -6.56 26.46 17.61
C THR A 23 -7.31 26.58 16.30
N SER A 24 -6.87 27.50 15.44
CA SER A 24 -7.27 27.53 14.04
C SER A 24 -6.58 26.36 13.35
N SER A 25 -7.16 25.18 13.46
CA SER A 25 -6.86 24.05 12.57
C SER A 25 -7.45 24.37 11.19
N ASN A 26 -6.80 25.28 10.46
CA ASN A 26 -6.91 25.24 9.00
C ASN A 26 -5.99 24.10 8.54
N GLU A 27 -6.40 22.86 8.77
CA GLU A 27 -5.91 21.77 7.93
C GLU A 27 -6.42 22.07 6.54
N VAL A 28 -5.52 22.51 5.67
CA VAL A 28 -5.81 22.66 4.25
C VAL A 28 -6.17 21.26 3.77
N VAL A 29 -7.46 21.03 3.54
CA VAL A 29 -7.95 19.78 2.92
C VAL A 29 -7.28 19.70 1.55
N LYS A 30 -6.26 18.86 1.44
CA LYS A 30 -5.55 18.65 0.18
C LYS A 30 -6.53 18.05 -0.82
N ASP A 31 -6.43 18.49 -2.06
CA ASP A 31 -7.16 17.87 -3.17
C ASP A 31 -6.77 16.37 -3.26
N PRO A 32 -7.75 15.46 -3.36
CA PRO A 32 -7.48 14.01 -3.40
C PRO A 32 -6.49 13.59 -4.49
N THR A 33 -6.49 14.25 -5.65
CA THR A 33 -5.57 13.95 -6.75
C THR A 33 -4.13 14.26 -6.36
N THR A 34 -3.94 15.39 -5.68
CA THR A 34 -2.63 15.78 -5.16
C THR A 34 -2.11 14.77 -4.13
N VAL A 35 -2.99 14.26 -3.27
CA VAL A 35 -2.60 13.23 -2.27
C VAL A 35 -2.13 11.95 -2.94
N ILE A 36 -2.85 11.46 -3.96
CA ILE A 36 -2.45 10.27 -4.71
C ILE A 36 -1.10 10.52 -5.40
N GLN A 37 -0.94 11.62 -6.13
CA GLN A 37 0.32 11.95 -6.81
C GLN A 37 1.52 12.04 -5.85
N GLU A 38 1.32 12.62 -4.66
CA GLU A 38 2.35 12.65 -3.63
C GLU A 38 2.72 11.24 -3.14
N ASN A 39 1.74 10.35 -3.00
CA ASN A 39 1.97 8.98 -2.56
C ASN A 39 2.62 8.13 -3.65
N GLU A 40 2.22 8.28 -4.91
CA GLU A 40 2.90 7.67 -6.07
C GLU A 40 4.37 8.02 -6.09
N LYS A 41 4.65 9.33 -5.99
CA LYS A 41 6.02 9.83 -5.95
C LYS A 41 6.80 9.23 -4.78
N LYS A 42 6.25 9.26 -3.57
CA LYS A 42 6.90 8.66 -2.39
C LYS A 42 7.16 7.17 -2.58
N SER A 43 6.23 6.43 -3.17
CA SER A 43 6.41 5.00 -3.42
C SER A 43 7.53 4.75 -4.44
N SER A 44 7.61 5.56 -5.49
CA SER A 44 8.68 5.46 -6.50
C SER A 44 10.06 5.86 -5.98
N GLU A 45 10.12 6.76 -4.98
CA GLU A 45 11.36 7.27 -4.38
C GLU A 45 11.81 6.45 -3.15
N LYS A 46 11.04 5.43 -2.76
CA LYS A 46 11.33 4.62 -1.56
C LYS A 46 12.70 3.95 -1.72
N GLN A 47 13.63 4.26 -0.80
CA GLN A 47 14.97 3.68 -0.81
C GLN A 47 14.91 2.18 -0.50
N VAL A 48 15.56 1.39 -1.35
CA VAL A 48 15.70 -0.08 -1.26
C VAL A 48 17.01 -0.52 -0.57
N ASP A 49 17.73 0.41 0.05
CA ASP A 49 19.09 0.22 0.57
C ASP A 49 19.23 -0.90 1.62
N ASP A 50 18.12 -1.38 2.20
CA ASP A 50 18.08 -2.44 3.22
C ASP A 50 17.64 -3.82 2.70
N LEU A 51 17.39 -3.98 1.39
CA LEU A 51 16.92 -5.28 0.86
C LEU A 51 18.06 -6.27 0.56
N GLY A 52 19.31 -5.80 0.51
CA GLY A 52 20.49 -6.59 0.13
C GLY A 52 20.87 -6.42 -1.33
N ASP A 53 21.59 -7.39 -1.89
CA ASP A 53 22.05 -7.35 -3.28
C ASP A 53 20.95 -7.86 -4.22
N LEU A 54 20.60 -7.10 -5.25
CA LEU A 54 19.69 -7.56 -6.31
C LEU A 54 20.38 -8.69 -7.09
N ILE A 55 19.83 -9.91 -7.02
CA ILE A 55 20.42 -11.09 -7.66
C ILE A 55 19.71 -11.48 -8.96
N THR A 56 18.41 -11.19 -9.10
CA THR A 56 17.66 -11.43 -10.34
C THR A 56 16.33 -10.66 -10.33
N THR A 57 15.73 -10.55 -11.50
CA THR A 57 14.37 -10.04 -11.70
C THR A 57 13.52 -11.09 -12.39
N VAL A 58 12.31 -11.32 -11.89
CA VAL A 58 11.34 -12.27 -12.46
C VAL A 58 10.20 -11.49 -13.08
N SER A 59 10.13 -11.47 -14.41
CA SER A 59 9.03 -10.83 -15.13
C SER A 59 7.77 -11.71 -15.20
N PHE A 60 6.60 -11.08 -15.13
CA PHE A 60 5.28 -11.68 -15.28
C PHE A 60 4.66 -11.22 -16.59
N LYS A 61 4.74 -12.07 -17.62
CA LYS A 61 4.24 -11.76 -18.97
C LYS A 61 3.13 -12.70 -19.37
N VAL A 62 2.06 -12.17 -19.95
CA VAL A 62 0.91 -12.96 -20.39
C VAL A 62 0.84 -12.98 -21.90
N LYS A 63 0.79 -14.18 -22.50
CA LYS A 63 0.67 -14.32 -23.95
C LYS A 63 -0.65 -13.75 -24.45
N THR A 64 -0.60 -12.94 -25.50
CA THR A 64 -1.78 -12.35 -26.13
C THR A 64 -1.78 -12.52 -27.65
N LYS A 65 -2.99 -12.52 -28.22
CA LYS A 65 -3.19 -12.45 -29.68
C LYS A 65 -3.21 -11.01 -30.20
N ASN A 66 -3.32 -10.02 -29.30
CA ASN A 66 -3.34 -8.61 -29.66
C ASN A 66 -1.93 -8.11 -30.02
N LYS A 67 -1.45 -8.50 -31.20
CA LYS A 67 -0.16 -8.07 -31.71
C LYS A 67 -0.11 -6.61 -32.19
N LYS A 68 -1.26 -5.93 -32.22
CA LYS A 68 -1.35 -4.53 -32.58
C LYS A 68 -0.81 -3.66 -31.43
N ASP A 69 -1.21 -3.98 -30.21
CA ASP A 69 -0.80 -3.22 -29.02
C ASP A 69 0.42 -3.85 -28.35
N PHE A 70 0.68 -5.14 -28.59
CA PHE A 70 1.80 -5.91 -28.03
C PHE A 70 2.56 -6.64 -29.15
N GLU A 71 3.50 -5.96 -29.81
CA GLU A 71 4.19 -6.47 -31.00
C GLU A 71 4.88 -7.83 -30.79
N ASP A 72 5.43 -8.06 -29.60
CA ASP A 72 6.10 -9.30 -29.21
C ASP A 72 5.12 -10.43 -28.81
N GLY A 73 3.82 -10.13 -28.75
CA GLY A 73 2.76 -11.04 -28.35
C GLY A 73 2.64 -11.23 -26.84
N PHE A 74 3.18 -10.31 -26.02
CA PHE A 74 3.10 -10.36 -24.56
C PHE A 74 2.55 -9.07 -23.96
N ILE A 75 1.58 -9.22 -23.07
CA ILE A 75 1.24 -8.20 -22.08
C ILE A 75 2.34 -8.26 -21.00
N PRO A 76 3.00 -7.15 -20.64
CA PRO A 76 4.18 -7.19 -19.75
C PRO A 76 3.84 -7.23 -18.26
N TRP A 77 2.60 -7.58 -17.92
CA TRP A 77 2.11 -7.74 -16.56
C TRP A 77 1.05 -8.84 -16.46
N ALA A 78 0.74 -9.28 -15.25
CA ALA A 78 -0.36 -10.17 -14.91
C ALA A 78 -1.27 -9.54 -13.83
N SER A 79 -2.56 -9.82 -13.89
CA SER A 79 -3.56 -9.34 -12.94
C SER A 79 -3.33 -9.93 -11.55
N ILE A 80 -3.33 -9.05 -10.54
CA ILE A 80 -3.33 -9.45 -9.12
C ILE A 80 -4.74 -9.84 -8.67
N GLU A 81 -5.77 -9.13 -9.13
CA GLU A 81 -7.16 -9.44 -8.79
C GLU A 81 -7.58 -10.81 -9.35
N SER A 82 -7.31 -11.04 -10.63
CA SER A 82 -7.85 -12.19 -11.37
C SER A 82 -6.73 -13.05 -11.98
N PRO A 83 -5.80 -13.60 -11.17
CA PRO A 83 -4.64 -14.33 -11.70
C PRO A 83 -5.04 -15.57 -12.50
N GLU A 84 -6.19 -16.17 -12.22
CA GLU A 84 -6.70 -17.36 -12.92
C GLU A 84 -7.01 -17.11 -14.40
N GLU A 85 -7.29 -15.87 -14.79
CA GLU A 85 -7.51 -15.51 -16.18
C GLU A 85 -6.20 -15.48 -16.97
N ASP A 86 -5.11 -15.06 -16.31
CA ASP A 86 -3.79 -14.87 -16.90
C ASP A 86 -2.92 -16.12 -16.83
N ILE A 87 -3.03 -16.92 -15.76
CA ILE A 87 -2.23 -18.14 -15.53
C ILE A 87 -2.24 -19.11 -16.73
N PRO A 88 -3.36 -19.37 -17.44
CA PRO A 88 -3.35 -20.20 -18.64
C PRO A 88 -2.37 -19.74 -19.72
N ASN A 89 -2.14 -18.42 -19.82
CA ASN A 89 -1.31 -17.78 -20.84
C ASN A 89 0.02 -17.22 -20.28
N LEU A 90 0.26 -17.36 -18.97
CA LEU A 90 1.47 -16.88 -18.30
C LEU A 90 2.72 -17.54 -18.90
N TYR A 91 3.68 -16.71 -19.28
CA TYR A 91 4.93 -17.14 -19.88
C TYR A 91 5.72 -18.03 -18.92
N GLN A 92 6.09 -19.24 -19.39
CA GLN A 92 6.87 -20.21 -18.62
C GLN A 92 6.34 -20.44 -17.19
N LYS A 93 5.02 -20.50 -17.03
CA LYS A 93 4.35 -20.54 -15.72
C LYS A 93 4.84 -21.62 -14.75
N ASN A 94 5.30 -22.75 -15.29
CA ASN A 94 5.78 -23.93 -14.55
C ASN A 94 7.30 -23.94 -14.31
N GLU A 95 8.05 -22.98 -14.86
CA GLU A 95 9.48 -22.87 -14.62
C GLU A 95 9.75 -22.45 -13.17
N ILE A 96 10.70 -23.11 -12.51
CA ILE A 96 11.22 -22.70 -11.21
C ILE A 96 12.11 -21.47 -11.42
N VAL A 97 11.65 -20.31 -10.96
CA VAL A 97 12.32 -19.02 -11.12
C VAL A 97 13.13 -18.61 -9.89
N ILE A 98 12.79 -19.15 -8.72
CA ILE A 98 13.53 -18.97 -7.48
C ILE A 98 13.77 -20.36 -6.89
N LYS A 99 15.04 -20.73 -6.68
CA LYS A 99 15.41 -22.10 -6.24
C LYS A 99 15.36 -22.27 -4.73
N ASP A 100 15.48 -21.18 -3.98
CA ASP A 100 15.38 -21.18 -2.52
C ASP A 100 14.00 -21.65 -2.06
N THR A 101 13.98 -22.38 -0.96
CA THR A 101 12.77 -23.01 -0.41
C THR A 101 12.03 -22.12 0.57
N ILE A 102 12.63 -20.99 0.97
CA ILE A 102 12.05 -19.99 1.87
C ILE A 102 12.37 -18.62 1.29
N VAL A 103 11.34 -17.78 1.13
CA VAL A 103 11.48 -16.39 0.67
C VAL A 103 10.60 -15.48 1.52
N TYR A 104 11.03 -14.23 1.68
CA TYR A 104 10.30 -13.18 2.36
C TYR A 104 9.74 -12.21 1.34
N VAL A 105 8.42 -12.04 1.29
CA VAL A 105 7.77 -11.15 0.32
C VAL A 105 7.38 -9.85 1.00
N ILE A 106 7.62 -8.74 0.32
CA ILE A 106 7.23 -7.39 0.74
C ILE A 106 6.17 -6.88 -0.24
N ILE A 107 5.01 -6.55 0.28
CA ILE A 107 3.98 -5.78 -0.42
C ILE A 107 3.94 -4.40 0.23
N ASP A 108 4.29 -3.36 -0.51
CA ASP A 108 4.27 -1.98 0.01
C ASP A 108 3.47 -1.01 -0.86
N TYR A 109 3.02 -1.45 -2.04
CA TYR A 109 2.15 -0.67 -2.90
C TYR A 109 0.72 -1.26 -2.97
N PRO A 110 -0.34 -0.44 -2.89
CA PRO A 110 -0.37 1.00 -2.59
C PRO A 110 -0.63 1.23 -1.10
N LEU A 111 0.32 0.81 -0.26
CA LEU A 111 0.17 0.81 1.21
C LEU A 111 0.93 1.98 1.84
N THR A 112 0.44 2.47 2.97
CA THR A 112 1.24 3.36 3.82
C THR A 112 2.16 2.54 4.73
N ASN A 113 1.64 1.42 5.25
CA ASN A 113 2.40 0.47 6.05
C ASN A 113 2.54 -0.82 5.25
N GLU A 114 3.78 -1.23 4.98
CA GLU A 114 4.06 -2.45 4.22
C GLU A 114 3.57 -3.73 4.93
N TYR A 115 3.23 -4.72 4.11
CA TYR A 115 2.88 -6.06 4.52
C TYR A 115 4.02 -7.01 4.17
N ARG A 116 4.40 -7.86 5.12
CA ARG A 116 5.45 -8.87 4.94
C ARG A 116 4.92 -10.25 5.27
N PHE A 117 5.27 -11.23 4.45
CA PHE A 117 4.94 -12.63 4.68
C PHE A 117 6.03 -13.56 4.17
N VAL A 118 5.99 -14.81 4.63
CA VAL A 118 6.97 -15.84 4.25
C VAL A 118 6.27 -16.85 3.37
N LEU A 119 6.92 -17.19 2.25
CA LEU A 119 6.53 -18.33 1.43
C LEU A 119 7.53 -19.46 1.63
N THR A 120 7.00 -20.69 1.61
CA THR A 120 7.81 -21.91 1.69
C THR A 120 7.46 -22.83 0.52
N SER A 121 8.47 -23.50 -0.04
CA SER A 121 8.33 -24.48 -1.11
C SER A 121 9.31 -25.63 -0.92
N GLN A 122 8.96 -26.83 -1.38
CA GLN A 122 9.84 -27.99 -1.33
C GLN A 122 10.97 -27.94 -2.38
N LYS A 123 10.75 -27.26 -3.51
CA LYS A 123 11.64 -27.32 -4.70
C LYS A 123 11.96 -25.95 -5.30
N GLY A 124 11.59 -24.87 -4.63
CA GLY A 124 11.60 -23.52 -5.18
C GLY A 124 10.25 -23.10 -5.76
N PHE A 125 10.17 -21.89 -6.29
CA PHE A 125 8.93 -21.24 -6.66
C PHE A 125 8.81 -21.09 -8.17
N THR A 126 7.63 -21.41 -8.70
CA THR A 126 7.26 -21.10 -10.08
C THR A 126 6.56 -19.75 -10.19
N ARG A 127 6.48 -19.19 -11.40
CA ARG A 127 5.71 -17.95 -11.64
C ARG A 127 4.24 -18.12 -11.27
N GLU A 128 3.64 -19.26 -11.61
CA GLU A 128 2.25 -19.54 -11.24
C GLU A 128 2.04 -19.53 -9.73
N GLN A 129 2.94 -20.18 -8.97
CA GLN A 129 2.86 -20.20 -7.51
C GLN A 129 3.00 -18.80 -6.92
N LEU A 130 3.98 -18.03 -7.37
CA LEU A 130 4.21 -16.66 -6.89
C LEU A 130 3.00 -15.76 -7.17
N LEU A 131 2.46 -15.78 -8.39
CA LEU A 131 1.30 -14.96 -8.77
C LEU A 131 0.07 -15.29 -7.92
N ARG A 132 -0.25 -16.58 -7.75
CA ARG A 132 -1.38 -17.03 -6.91
C ARG A 132 -1.21 -16.58 -5.45
N GLU A 133 -0.04 -16.82 -4.87
CA GLU A 133 0.21 -16.48 -3.46
C GLU A 133 0.20 -14.96 -3.23
N ILE A 134 0.74 -14.17 -4.17
CA ILE A 134 0.69 -12.71 -4.10
C ILE A 134 -0.76 -12.21 -4.16
N SER A 135 -1.55 -12.70 -5.11
CA SER A 135 -2.98 -12.38 -5.22
C SER A 135 -3.73 -12.68 -3.92
N ILE A 136 -3.55 -13.89 -3.35
CA ILE A 136 -4.16 -14.28 -2.07
C ILE A 136 -3.81 -13.28 -0.96
N ASN A 137 -2.56 -12.83 -0.89
CA ASN A 137 -2.13 -11.91 0.16
C ASN A 137 -2.62 -10.48 -0.08
N TYR A 138 -2.74 -10.01 -1.33
CA TYR A 138 -3.43 -8.77 -1.64
C TYR A 138 -4.90 -8.78 -1.19
N TYR A 139 -5.64 -9.85 -1.44
CA TYR A 139 -7.01 -9.97 -0.94
C TYR A 139 -7.08 -9.91 0.60
N LYS A 140 -6.17 -10.58 1.31
CA LYS A 140 -6.09 -10.50 2.78
C LYS A 140 -5.81 -9.07 3.25
N ILE A 141 -4.91 -8.35 2.59
CA ILE A 141 -4.59 -6.95 2.90
C ILE A 141 -5.83 -6.08 2.77
N TYR A 142 -6.54 -6.16 1.64
CA TYR A 142 -7.74 -5.35 1.38
C TYR A 142 -8.89 -5.70 2.33
N GLU A 143 -9.09 -6.98 2.64
CA GLU A 143 -10.09 -7.44 3.59
C GLU A 143 -9.79 -6.96 5.02
N GLU A 144 -8.55 -7.09 5.48
CA GLU A 144 -8.14 -6.65 6.81
C GLU A 144 -8.13 -5.12 6.95
N GLU A 145 -7.74 -4.40 5.89
CA GLU A 145 -7.88 -2.94 5.85
C GLU A 145 -9.34 -2.55 6.06
N GLU A 146 -10.27 -3.14 5.30
CA GLU A 146 -11.69 -2.81 5.43
C GLU A 146 -12.24 -3.19 6.82
N LYS A 147 -11.80 -4.29 7.42
CA LYS A 147 -12.20 -4.66 8.79
C LYS A 147 -11.70 -3.69 9.86
N THR A 148 -10.50 -3.12 9.67
CA THR A 148 -9.81 -2.33 10.70
C THR A 148 -9.96 -0.82 10.52
N ALA A 149 -10.29 -0.36 9.31
CA ALA A 149 -10.39 1.06 9.00
C ALA A 149 -11.64 1.70 9.61
N THR A 150 -11.45 2.92 10.11
CA THR A 150 -12.54 3.80 10.56
C THR A 150 -12.98 4.75 9.44
N ILE A 151 -12.04 5.16 8.58
CA ILE A 151 -12.32 5.81 7.29
C ILE A 151 -12.53 4.70 6.28
N LYS A 152 -13.78 4.57 5.80
CA LYS A 152 -14.20 3.48 4.92
C LYS A 152 -13.86 3.76 3.47
N THR A 153 -13.69 2.68 2.70
CA THR A 153 -13.57 2.76 1.25
C THR A 153 -14.87 3.34 0.68
N ILE A 154 -14.77 4.38 -0.13
CA ILE A 154 -15.92 4.95 -0.85
C ILE A 154 -16.26 3.98 -1.99
N PRO A 155 -17.48 3.41 -2.02
CA PRO A 155 -17.93 2.57 -3.12
C PRO A 155 -17.79 3.28 -4.47
N ILE A 156 -17.44 2.53 -5.51
CA ILE A 156 -17.13 3.06 -6.84
C ILE A 156 -18.25 3.95 -7.42
N ASP A 157 -19.51 3.57 -7.21
CA ASP A 157 -20.71 4.30 -7.65
C ASP A 157 -20.95 5.62 -6.90
N LYS A 158 -20.24 5.84 -5.79
CA LYS A 158 -20.32 7.03 -4.95
C LYS A 158 -19.11 7.95 -5.07
N ARG A 159 -18.12 7.59 -5.88
CA ARG A 159 -16.93 8.42 -6.12
C ARG A 159 -17.31 9.55 -7.06
N THR A 160 -17.02 10.79 -6.66
CA THR A 160 -17.47 11.99 -7.38
C THR A 160 -16.34 12.74 -8.09
N ILE A 161 -15.12 12.68 -7.53
CA ILE A 161 -13.98 13.49 -8.00
C ILE A 161 -13.00 12.65 -8.82
N MET A 162 -12.82 11.38 -8.46
CA MET A 162 -11.82 10.49 -9.07
C MET A 162 -12.36 9.07 -9.15
N TYR A 163 -11.89 8.32 -10.15
CA TYR A 163 -12.17 6.89 -10.26
C TYR A 163 -11.44 6.12 -9.16
N ASN A 164 -10.23 6.54 -8.82
CA ASN A 164 -9.39 6.01 -7.75
C ASN A 164 -10.08 5.99 -6.38
N ARG A 165 -9.74 5.01 -5.53
CA ARG A 165 -10.27 4.91 -4.16
C ARG A 165 -9.64 5.97 -3.25
N ASN A 166 -10.39 6.38 -2.23
CA ASN A 166 -9.85 7.20 -1.15
C ASN A 166 -8.82 6.44 -0.31
N THR A 167 -7.96 7.20 0.38
CA THR A 167 -7.12 6.65 1.44
C THR A 167 -7.98 6.20 2.62
N THR A 168 -7.70 5.01 3.13
CA THR A 168 -8.26 4.47 4.37
C THR A 168 -7.20 4.48 5.47
N ASN A 169 -7.62 4.35 6.72
CA ASN A 169 -6.74 4.38 7.90
C ASN A 169 -6.80 3.06 8.70
N GLY A 170 -7.01 1.95 8.00
CA GLY A 170 -6.90 0.62 8.60
C GLY A 170 -5.44 0.27 8.85
N LYS A 171 -5.19 -1.03 9.06
CA LYS A 171 -3.87 -1.56 9.39
C LYS A 171 -2.78 -1.16 8.39
N TYR A 172 -3.10 -1.13 7.10
CA TYR A 172 -2.13 -0.92 6.03
C TYR A 172 -2.21 0.48 5.42
N GLY A 173 -3.33 1.17 5.59
CA GLY A 173 -3.52 2.53 5.09
C GLY A 173 -3.48 2.56 3.55
N ILE A 174 -4.41 1.86 2.92
CA ILE A 174 -4.45 1.70 1.46
C ILE A 174 -4.92 3.02 0.82
N TRP A 175 -4.30 3.40 -0.29
CA TRP A 175 -4.61 4.62 -1.03
C TRP A 175 -4.65 4.37 -2.55
N GLY A 176 -5.32 5.25 -3.30
CA GLY A 176 -5.23 5.31 -4.76
C GLY A 176 -6.00 4.23 -5.51
N HIS A 177 -5.64 2.96 -5.33
CA HIS A 177 -6.02 1.91 -6.30
C HIS A 177 -6.84 0.80 -5.67
N ASP A 178 -7.91 0.40 -6.34
CA ASP A 178 -8.57 -0.85 -6.01
C ASP A 178 -7.69 -2.02 -6.47
N ILE A 179 -7.92 -3.22 -5.91
CA ILE A 179 -7.15 -4.40 -6.28
C ILE A 179 -7.26 -4.71 -7.79
N ALA A 180 -8.40 -4.37 -8.41
CA ALA A 180 -8.67 -4.51 -9.84
C ALA A 180 -7.72 -3.71 -10.73
N ASP A 181 -7.16 -2.62 -10.21
CA ASP A 181 -6.23 -1.77 -10.94
C ASP A 181 -4.79 -2.31 -10.86
N LEU A 182 -4.51 -3.25 -9.94
CA LEU A 182 -3.15 -3.69 -9.65
C LEU A 182 -2.67 -4.79 -10.59
N LEU A 183 -1.52 -4.54 -11.21
CA LEU A 183 -0.89 -5.42 -12.18
C LEU A 183 0.53 -5.74 -11.72
N LEU A 184 0.89 -7.01 -11.60
CA LEU A 184 2.25 -7.45 -11.28
C LEU A 184 3.07 -7.52 -12.57
N SER A 185 4.06 -6.65 -12.72
CA SER A 185 4.98 -6.68 -13.86
C SER A 185 6.23 -7.50 -13.54
N GLU A 186 6.85 -7.26 -12.39
CA GLU A 186 8.10 -7.90 -12.00
C GLU A 186 8.18 -8.22 -10.49
N ILE A 187 9.02 -9.19 -10.15
CA ILE A 187 9.54 -9.39 -8.80
C ILE A 187 11.05 -9.16 -8.82
N LEU A 188 11.50 -8.21 -8.00
CA LEU A 188 12.90 -7.95 -7.73
C LEU A 188 13.35 -8.89 -6.60
N VAL A 189 14.33 -9.74 -6.89
CA VAL A 189 14.82 -10.76 -5.97
C VAL A 189 16.14 -10.29 -5.38
N TYR A 190 16.13 -10.00 -4.09
CA TYR A 190 17.30 -9.60 -3.34
C TYR A 190 17.83 -10.72 -2.45
N LYS A 191 19.14 -10.71 -2.21
CA LYS A 191 19.80 -11.57 -1.24
C LYS A 191 20.49 -10.72 -0.19
N THR A 192 20.12 -10.94 1.06
CA THR A 192 20.73 -10.26 2.21
C THR A 192 22.12 -10.83 2.51
N ARG A 193 22.89 -10.13 3.35
CA ARG A 193 24.22 -10.58 3.79
C ARG A 193 24.20 -11.89 4.57
N ASP A 194 23.12 -12.17 5.30
CA ASP A 194 22.89 -13.43 6.01
C ASP A 194 22.26 -14.52 5.13
N GLY A 195 22.02 -14.23 3.84
CA GLY A 195 21.61 -15.19 2.83
C GLY A 195 20.11 -15.38 2.67
N GLN A 196 19.29 -14.55 3.31
CA GLN A 196 17.83 -14.56 3.12
C GLN A 196 17.48 -14.02 1.73
N ILE A 197 16.41 -14.57 1.15
CA ILE A 197 15.86 -14.09 -0.12
C ILE A 197 14.66 -13.20 0.15
N ILE A 198 14.73 -11.95 -0.30
CA ILE A 198 13.67 -10.96 -0.19
C ILE A 198 13.09 -10.68 -1.58
N LEU A 199 11.77 -10.73 -1.70
CA LEU A 199 11.02 -10.43 -2.92
C LEU A 199 10.33 -9.07 -2.74
N SER A 200 10.72 -8.11 -3.57
CA SER A 200 10.01 -6.82 -3.69
C SER A 200 9.18 -6.84 -4.97
N LEU A 201 7.93 -6.41 -4.89
CA LEU A 201 7.02 -6.44 -6.05
C LEU A 201 7.11 -5.12 -6.84
N SER A 202 7.16 -5.23 -8.16
CA SER A 202 6.94 -4.08 -9.06
C SER A 202 5.49 -4.13 -9.54
N ILE A 203 4.70 -3.18 -9.05
CA ILE A 203 3.26 -3.10 -9.29
C ILE A 203 2.98 -1.90 -10.20
N GLU A 204 2.11 -2.12 -11.18
CA GLU A 204 1.56 -1.09 -12.07
C GLU A 204 0.07 -0.89 -11.77
N SER A 205 -0.43 0.31 -12.07
CA SER A 205 -1.84 0.72 -11.88
C SER A 205 -2.19 1.91 -12.78
#